data_AF-A0A819S8K1-F1
#
_entry.id   AF-A0A819S8K1-F1
#
_cell.length_a   1.000
_cell.length_b   1.000
_cell.length_c   1.000
_cell.angle_alpha   90.00
_cell.angle_beta   90.00
_cell.angle_gamma   90.00
#
_symmetry.space_group_name_H-M   'P 1'
#
loop_
_entity.id
_entity.type
_entity.pdbx_description
1 polymer ?
#
loop_
_entity_poly.entity_id
_entity_poly.type
_entity_poly.pdbx_seq_one_letter_code
_entity_poly.pdbx_strand_id
1 'polypeptide(L)'
;MINMLYDIIFSVLKPHVRSNQSEVEQQTELMYKDNTIWTAVFNADKTAIDKLIDNDPDIINTRGAVGECPIHMLFLYGTDKHLEIARDLIIRFPMIVTQIYNKPIYYGENILHFAIVKGYTTMIEWLLSNEHLESYREQLLTATATGDFFKIGQPSYYGETPLGFACCTNQWNIVEILLKHGADMDVVSRKKIRNY
;
A
#
# COMPACT_ATOMS: atom_id res chain seq x y z
N MET A 1 8.29 22.24 9.58
CA MET A 1 8.25 20.77 9.72
C MET A 1 6.83 20.21 9.60
N ILE A 2 5.80 20.90 10.12
CA ILE A 2 4.36 20.60 9.87
C ILE A 2 3.98 20.69 8.37
N ASN A 3 4.58 21.61 7.61
CA ASN A 3 4.23 21.82 6.19
C ASN A 3 4.63 20.67 5.24
N MET A 4 5.73 19.95 5.50
CA MET A 4 6.20 18.88 4.61
C MET A 4 5.38 17.59 4.77
N LEU A 5 4.82 17.39 5.98
CA LEU A 5 3.96 16.27 6.32
C LEU A 5 2.52 16.47 5.85
N TYR A 6 2.03 17.72 5.98
CA TYR A 6 0.82 18.18 5.29
C TYR A 6 0.92 17.88 3.80
N ASP A 7 2.07 18.11 3.17
CA ASP A 7 2.25 17.87 1.74
C ASP A 7 2.39 16.41 1.33
N ILE A 8 2.83 15.46 2.17
CA ILE A 8 2.86 14.02 1.79
C ILE A 8 1.47 13.40 1.94
N ILE A 9 0.79 13.67 3.06
CA ILE A 9 -0.60 13.24 3.28
C ILE A 9 -1.53 13.98 2.31
N PHE A 10 -1.34 15.30 2.08
CA PHE A 10 -2.08 15.99 1.02
C PHE A 10 -1.66 15.48 -0.36
N SER A 11 -0.40 15.50 -0.80
CA SER A 11 -0.05 15.23 -2.22
C SER A 11 -0.45 13.83 -2.71
N VAL A 12 -0.43 12.82 -1.84
CA VAL A 12 -0.91 11.48 -2.19
C VAL A 12 -2.46 11.41 -2.18
N LEU A 13 -3.13 12.29 -1.41
CA LEU A 13 -4.59 12.30 -1.24
C LEU A 13 -5.34 13.48 -1.94
N LYS A 14 -4.66 14.40 -2.63
CA LYS A 14 -5.24 15.68 -3.13
C LYS A 14 -5.77 15.70 -4.56
N PRO A 15 -6.22 14.58 -5.12
CA PRO A 15 -7.52 14.61 -5.75
C PRO A 15 -8.60 15.38 -4.98
N HIS A 16 -9.59 14.66 -4.45
CA HIS A 16 -10.95 15.21 -4.37
C HIS A 16 -11.69 14.88 -3.07
N VAL A 17 -10.99 14.70 -1.95
CA VAL A 17 -11.65 14.38 -0.68
C VAL A 17 -11.91 15.65 0.12
N ARG A 18 -12.91 16.43 -0.29
CA ARG A 18 -13.48 17.52 0.55
C ARG A 18 -14.32 16.99 1.72
N SER A 19 -14.48 15.67 1.87
CA SER A 19 -15.42 15.03 2.80
C SER A 19 -14.82 14.37 4.05
N ASN A 20 -13.49 14.21 4.18
CA ASN A 20 -12.91 13.26 5.16
C ASN A 20 -11.89 13.91 6.11
N GLN A 21 -12.16 15.12 6.58
CA GLN A 21 -11.27 15.81 7.52
C GLN A 21 -11.07 15.01 8.81
N SER A 22 -12.10 14.28 9.26
CA SER A 22 -12.05 13.46 10.48
C SER A 22 -11.08 12.28 10.39
N GLU A 23 -11.04 11.57 9.25
CA GLU A 23 -10.13 10.43 9.08
C GLU A 23 -8.67 10.89 9.02
N VAL A 24 -8.39 12.04 8.41
CA VAL A 24 -7.05 12.64 8.39
C VAL A 24 -6.62 13.07 9.78
N GLU A 25 -7.53 13.66 10.56
CA GLU A 25 -7.29 14.03 11.95
C GLU A 25 -6.99 12.79 12.80
N GLN A 26 -7.79 11.72 12.69
CA GLN A 26 -7.55 10.46 13.40
C GLN A 26 -6.21 9.82 13.02
N GLN A 27 -5.85 9.83 11.74
CA GLN A 27 -4.56 9.29 11.31
C GLN A 27 -3.40 10.11 11.88
N THR A 28 -3.55 11.43 11.93
CA THR A 28 -2.57 12.34 12.55
C THR A 28 -2.43 12.03 14.04
N GLU A 29 -3.55 11.83 14.76
CA GLU A 29 -3.53 11.44 16.16
C GLU A 29 -2.78 10.12 16.39
N LEU A 30 -2.99 9.11 15.53
CA LEU A 30 -2.26 7.84 15.62
C LEU A 30 -0.75 8.02 15.46
N MET A 31 -0.30 8.88 14.54
CA MET A 31 1.14 9.14 14.29
C MET A 31 1.87 9.81 15.45
N TYR A 32 1.15 10.58 16.27
CA TYR A 32 1.70 11.31 17.41
C TYR A 32 1.32 10.69 18.76
N LYS A 33 0.65 9.53 18.75
CA LYS A 33 0.29 8.82 19.98
C LYS A 33 1.49 8.06 20.52
N ASP A 34 1.97 8.48 21.69
CA ASP A 34 3.14 7.90 22.32
C ASP A 34 3.07 6.37 22.46
N ASN A 35 4.22 5.73 22.22
CA ASN A 35 4.42 4.28 22.41
C ASN A 35 3.43 3.40 21.62
N THR A 36 3.10 3.78 20.38
CA THR A 36 2.29 2.97 19.47
C THR A 36 3.09 2.52 18.26
N ILE A 37 2.62 1.45 17.59
CA ILE A 37 3.19 0.99 16.32
C ILE A 37 3.15 2.08 15.25
N TRP A 38 2.13 2.94 15.27
CA TRP A 38 1.94 4.03 14.32
C TRP A 38 3.04 5.09 14.45
N THR A 39 3.32 5.55 15.67
CA THR A 39 4.42 6.49 15.94
C THR A 39 5.78 5.87 15.63
N ALA A 40 5.99 4.59 15.94
CA ALA A 40 7.23 3.90 15.63
C ALA A 40 7.47 3.76 14.11
N VAL A 41 6.42 3.40 13.36
CA VAL A 41 6.45 3.33 11.88
C VAL A 41 6.66 4.71 11.28
N PHE A 42 5.96 5.74 11.76
CA PHE A 42 6.10 7.11 11.30
C PHE A 42 7.52 7.66 11.43
N ASN A 43 8.22 7.29 12.51
CA ASN A 43 9.60 7.71 12.75
C ASN A 43 10.66 6.76 12.15
N ALA A 44 10.25 5.70 11.45
CA ALA A 44 11.12 4.59 11.03
C ALA A 44 12.00 4.05 12.19
N ASP A 45 11.44 3.96 13.39
CA ASP A 45 12.14 3.46 14.58
C ASP A 45 12.06 1.93 14.64
N LYS A 46 13.00 1.26 13.97
CA LYS A 46 13.08 -0.21 13.94
C LYS A 46 13.18 -0.82 15.34
N THR A 47 13.90 -0.19 16.26
CA THR A 47 14.07 -0.73 17.62
C THR A 47 12.76 -0.70 18.38
N ALA A 48 11.99 0.39 18.26
CA ALA A 48 10.66 0.47 18.86
C ALA A 48 9.67 -0.51 18.20
N ILE A 49 9.70 -0.64 16.86
CA ILE A 49 8.88 -1.60 16.12
C ILE A 49 9.17 -3.04 16.61
N ASP A 50 10.44 -3.44 16.66
CA ASP A 50 10.82 -4.79 17.09
C ASP A 50 10.38 -5.07 18.52
N LYS A 51 10.60 -4.14 19.45
CA LYS A 51 10.15 -4.29 20.84
C LYS A 51 8.63 -4.45 20.95
N LEU A 52 7.87 -3.70 20.16
CA LEU A 52 6.41 -3.80 20.16
C LEU A 52 5.95 -5.16 19.61
N ILE A 53 6.57 -5.62 18.52
CA ILE A 53 6.27 -6.92 17.88
C ILE A 53 6.68 -8.09 18.79
N ASP A 54 7.83 -7.99 19.47
CA ASP A 54 8.30 -9.04 20.37
C ASP A 54 7.39 -9.21 21.58
N ASN A 55 6.71 -8.13 22.01
CA ASN A 55 5.70 -8.17 23.06
C ASN A 55 4.33 -8.66 22.55
N ASP A 56 3.93 -8.23 21.35
CA ASP A 56 2.67 -8.60 20.71
C ASP A 56 2.85 -8.70 19.18
N PRO A 57 3.05 -9.92 18.64
CA PRO A 57 3.25 -10.10 17.21
C PRO A 57 2.05 -9.66 16.36
N ASP A 58 0.83 -9.69 16.89
CA ASP A 58 -0.38 -9.31 16.16
C ASP A 58 -0.48 -7.80 15.94
N ILE A 59 0.35 -7.00 16.63
CA ILE A 59 0.36 -5.54 16.49
C ILE A 59 0.64 -5.09 15.05
N ILE A 60 1.33 -5.91 14.25
CA ILE A 60 1.60 -5.65 12.83
C ILE A 60 0.33 -5.62 11.98
N ASN A 61 -0.76 -6.20 12.47
CA ASN A 61 -2.07 -6.26 11.82
C ASN A 61 -3.03 -5.15 12.29
N THR A 62 -2.59 -4.27 13.20
CA THR A 62 -3.41 -3.14 13.70
C THR A 62 -3.90 -2.29 12.54
N ARG A 63 -5.15 -1.81 12.64
CA ARG A 63 -5.80 -1.00 11.60
C ARG A 63 -5.87 0.48 11.97
N GLY A 64 -5.55 1.33 11.00
CA GLY A 64 -5.66 2.78 11.12
C GLY A 64 -7.05 3.29 10.75
N ALA A 65 -7.20 4.61 10.70
CA ALA A 65 -8.48 5.30 10.50
C ALA A 65 -9.13 4.96 9.15
N VAL A 66 -8.32 4.70 8.14
CA VAL A 66 -8.78 4.38 6.78
C VAL A 66 -8.53 2.91 6.40
N GLY A 67 -8.25 2.06 7.40
CA GLY A 67 -8.15 0.61 7.22
C GLY A 67 -6.78 0.10 6.78
N GLU A 68 -5.78 0.95 6.80
CA GLU A 68 -4.38 0.63 6.55
C GLU A 68 -3.77 -0.22 7.67
N CYS A 69 -2.58 -0.78 7.40
CA CYS A 69 -1.76 -1.51 8.36
C CYS A 69 -0.40 -0.80 8.48
N PRO A 70 0.40 -1.07 9.53
CA PRO A 70 1.80 -0.67 9.61
C PRO A 70 2.60 -0.83 8.32
N ILE A 71 2.46 -1.97 7.61
CA ILE A 71 3.19 -2.21 6.36
C ILE A 71 2.79 -1.24 5.24
N HIS A 72 1.53 -0.86 5.15
CA HIS A 72 1.06 0.12 4.16
C HIS A 72 1.72 1.48 4.40
N MET A 73 1.83 1.88 5.67
CA MET A 73 2.45 3.15 6.05
C MET A 73 3.96 3.16 5.80
N LEU A 74 4.66 2.03 6.01
CA LEU A 74 6.07 1.89 5.62
C LEU A 74 6.27 2.13 4.10
N PHE A 75 5.39 1.60 3.25
CA PHE A 75 5.43 1.86 1.80
C PHE A 75 5.02 3.29 1.44
N LEU A 76 4.03 3.87 2.13
CA LEU A 76 3.56 5.22 1.88
C LEU A 76 4.63 6.28 2.19
N TYR A 77 5.26 6.18 3.37
CA TYR A 77 6.34 7.08 3.79
C TYR A 77 7.61 6.81 2.96
N GLY A 78 8.02 5.54 2.88
CA GLY A 78 8.89 5.03 1.83
C GLY A 78 10.24 5.74 1.65
N THR A 79 10.84 6.22 2.73
CA THR A 79 12.29 6.49 2.75
C THR A 79 13.06 5.18 2.76
N ASP A 80 14.35 5.20 2.45
CA ASP A 80 15.19 3.99 2.44
C ASP A 80 15.07 3.19 3.75
N LYS A 81 15.03 3.90 4.90
CA LYS A 81 14.82 3.27 6.22
C LYS A 81 13.47 2.57 6.32
N HIS A 82 12.38 3.21 5.87
CA HIS A 82 11.05 2.57 5.92
C HIS A 82 10.99 1.32 5.04
N LEU A 83 11.61 1.36 3.85
CA LEU A 83 11.63 0.24 2.93
C LEU A 83 12.53 -0.91 3.40
N GLU A 84 13.63 -0.60 4.10
CA GLU A 84 14.47 -1.60 4.77
C GLU A 84 13.70 -2.30 5.89
N ILE A 85 13.00 -1.53 6.74
CA ILE A 85 12.13 -2.07 7.79
C ILE A 85 11.01 -2.93 7.18
N ALA A 86 10.37 -2.46 6.10
CA ALA A 86 9.34 -3.22 5.42
C ALA A 86 9.86 -4.58 4.92
N ARG A 87 11.07 -4.62 4.32
CA ARG A 87 11.71 -5.88 3.90
C ARG A 87 11.94 -6.83 5.06
N ASP A 88 12.50 -6.33 6.15
CA ASP A 88 12.74 -7.13 7.36
C ASP A 88 11.44 -7.73 7.91
N LEU A 89 10.37 -6.92 8.00
CA LEU A 89 9.07 -7.40 8.46
C LEU A 89 8.43 -8.41 7.50
N ILE A 90 8.59 -8.24 6.18
CA ILE A 90 8.09 -9.20 5.19
C ILE A 90 8.85 -10.52 5.27
N ILE A 91 10.16 -10.50 5.53
CA ILE A 91 10.95 -11.72 5.74
C ILE A 91 10.49 -12.43 7.02
N ARG A 92 10.27 -11.68 8.11
CA ARG A 92 9.83 -12.22 9.40
C ARG A 92 8.38 -12.71 9.39
N PHE A 93 7.51 -12.03 8.65
CA PHE A 93 6.07 -12.31 8.55
C PHE A 93 5.59 -12.27 7.09
N PRO A 94 5.88 -13.29 6.27
CA PRO A 94 5.58 -13.29 4.82
C PRO A 94 4.12 -12.98 4.48
N MET A 95 3.17 -13.46 5.29
CA MET A 95 1.74 -13.22 5.10
C MET A 95 1.37 -11.73 5.18
N ILE A 96 2.20 -10.84 5.74
CA ILE A 96 1.88 -9.41 5.82
C ILE A 96 1.74 -8.75 4.44
N VAL A 97 2.28 -9.35 3.38
CA VAL A 97 2.13 -8.84 2.01
C VAL A 97 0.69 -8.96 1.49
N THR A 98 -0.12 -9.82 2.11
CA THR A 98 -1.53 -10.05 1.71
C THR A 98 -2.48 -8.99 2.24
N GLN A 99 -2.00 -8.07 3.07
CA GLN A 99 -2.82 -7.03 3.67
C GLN A 99 -3.35 -6.08 2.61
N ILE A 100 -4.61 -5.68 2.78
CA ILE A 100 -5.28 -4.64 2.00
C ILE A 100 -5.87 -3.60 2.93
N TYR A 101 -6.08 -2.39 2.42
CA TYR A 101 -6.97 -1.42 3.03
C TYR A 101 -8.39 -2.00 3.14
N ASN A 102 -8.99 -1.90 4.32
CA ASN A 102 -10.28 -2.54 4.62
C ASN A 102 -11.44 -1.56 4.88
N LYS A 103 -11.27 -0.27 4.61
CA LYS A 103 -12.33 0.74 4.73
C LYS A 103 -12.75 1.29 3.36
N PRO A 104 -13.97 1.85 3.23
CA PRO A 104 -14.57 2.18 1.93
C PRO A 104 -13.73 3.06 1.01
N ILE A 105 -12.95 4.00 1.56
CA ILE A 105 -12.24 5.00 0.74
C ILE A 105 -11.18 4.33 -0.16
N TYR A 106 -10.32 3.49 0.41
CA TYR A 106 -9.19 2.86 -0.29
C TYR A 106 -9.31 1.33 -0.36
N TYR A 107 -10.50 0.80 -0.13
CA TYR A 107 -10.74 -0.64 -0.03
C TYR A 107 -10.03 -1.44 -1.15
N GLY A 108 -9.31 -2.48 -0.75
CA GLY A 108 -8.63 -3.40 -1.67
C GLY A 108 -7.24 -2.96 -2.14
N GLU A 109 -6.81 -1.74 -1.86
CA GLU A 109 -5.43 -1.30 -2.14
C GLU A 109 -4.43 -2.08 -1.26
N ASN A 110 -3.33 -2.55 -1.87
CA ASN A 110 -2.27 -3.33 -1.21
C ASN A 110 -0.89 -2.67 -1.39
N ILE A 111 0.15 -3.23 -0.77
CA ILE A 111 1.52 -2.70 -0.87
C ILE A 111 2.11 -2.66 -2.29
N LEU A 112 1.64 -3.52 -3.20
CA LEU A 112 2.10 -3.51 -4.59
C LEU A 112 1.54 -2.29 -5.36
N HIS A 113 0.29 -1.90 -5.09
CA HIS A 113 -0.26 -0.64 -5.63
C HIS A 113 0.58 0.57 -5.20
N PHE A 114 0.92 0.68 -3.90
CA PHE A 114 1.80 1.75 -3.40
C PHE A 114 3.16 1.73 -4.07
N ALA A 115 3.80 0.56 -4.16
CA ALA A 115 5.11 0.43 -4.76
C ALA A 115 5.11 0.91 -6.22
N ILE A 116 4.03 0.64 -6.95
CA ILE A 116 3.85 1.09 -8.34
C ILE A 116 3.67 2.60 -8.39
N VAL A 117 2.75 3.18 -7.62
CA VAL A 117 2.54 4.65 -7.59
C VAL A 117 3.83 5.40 -7.25
N LYS A 118 4.66 4.83 -6.37
CA LYS A 118 5.92 5.43 -5.90
C LYS A 118 7.13 5.08 -6.77
N GLY A 119 6.98 4.21 -7.78
CA GLY A 119 8.06 3.81 -8.69
C GLY A 119 9.16 2.96 -8.03
N TYR A 120 8.83 2.21 -6.97
CA TYR A 120 9.79 1.37 -6.22
C TYR A 120 10.18 0.10 -6.98
N THR A 121 10.75 0.26 -8.17
CA THR A 121 11.06 -0.81 -9.12
C THR A 121 11.84 -1.97 -8.47
N THR A 122 12.89 -1.67 -7.70
CA THR A 122 13.69 -2.70 -7.00
C THR A 122 12.89 -3.43 -5.90
N MET A 123 11.95 -2.75 -5.25
CA MET A 123 11.07 -3.39 -4.27
C MET A 123 10.05 -4.28 -4.97
N ILE A 124 9.50 -3.84 -6.10
CA ILE A 124 8.53 -4.60 -6.90
C ILE A 124 9.18 -5.89 -7.42
N GLU A 125 10.35 -5.79 -8.05
CA GLU A 125 11.08 -6.98 -8.52
C GLU A 125 11.37 -7.93 -7.35
N TRP A 126 11.80 -7.41 -6.20
CA TRP A 126 12.05 -8.23 -5.02
C TRP A 126 10.79 -8.93 -4.49
N LEU A 127 9.66 -8.21 -4.36
CA LEU A 127 8.39 -8.80 -3.89
C LEU A 127 7.93 -9.96 -4.79
N LEU A 128 8.14 -9.85 -6.10
CA LEU A 128 7.63 -10.80 -7.08
C LEU A 128 8.62 -11.92 -7.41
N SER A 129 9.92 -11.71 -7.25
CA SER A 129 10.96 -12.72 -7.51
C SER A 129 11.40 -13.51 -6.27
N ASN A 130 11.09 -13.05 -5.05
CA ASN A 130 11.49 -13.74 -3.83
C ASN A 130 10.72 -15.07 -3.67
N GLU A 131 11.46 -16.18 -3.62
CA GLU A 131 10.92 -17.54 -3.47
C GLU A 131 10.09 -17.71 -2.20
N HIS A 132 10.45 -17.02 -1.11
CA HIS A 132 9.68 -17.06 0.15
C HIS A 132 8.28 -16.43 0.03
N LEU A 133 8.03 -15.65 -1.03
CA LEU A 133 6.76 -14.97 -1.27
C LEU A 133 5.95 -15.61 -2.41
N GLU A 134 6.41 -16.73 -2.98
CA GLU A 134 5.77 -17.38 -4.12
C GLU A 134 4.28 -17.65 -3.89
N SER A 135 3.91 -18.14 -2.70
CA SER A 135 2.52 -18.46 -2.34
C SER A 135 1.60 -17.23 -2.23
N TYR A 136 2.15 -16.02 -2.16
CA TYR A 136 1.39 -14.77 -2.04
C TYR A 136 1.40 -13.93 -3.32
N ARG A 137 2.20 -14.33 -4.32
CA ARG A 137 2.40 -13.58 -5.56
C ARG A 137 1.10 -13.36 -6.32
N GLU A 138 0.28 -14.40 -6.45
CA GLU A 138 -1.02 -14.30 -7.13
C GLU A 138 -1.89 -13.24 -6.44
N GLN A 139 -2.04 -13.32 -5.12
CA GLN A 139 -2.84 -12.36 -4.37
C GLN A 139 -2.32 -10.91 -4.51
N LEU A 140 -1.00 -10.72 -4.55
CA LEU A 140 -0.41 -9.40 -4.78
C LEU A 140 -0.79 -8.87 -6.17
N LEU A 141 -0.67 -9.70 -7.21
CA LEU A 141 -0.89 -9.35 -8.61
C LEU A 141 -2.36 -9.17 -8.98
N THR A 142 -3.27 -9.89 -8.31
CA THR A 142 -4.71 -9.88 -8.63
C THR A 142 -5.54 -9.00 -7.70
N ALA A 143 -4.92 -8.34 -6.70
CA ALA A 143 -5.63 -7.43 -5.81
C ALA A 143 -6.31 -6.30 -6.60
N THR A 144 -7.49 -5.90 -6.16
CA THR A 144 -8.27 -4.84 -6.81
C THR A 144 -8.57 -3.70 -5.85
N ALA A 145 -8.00 -2.53 -6.09
CA ALA A 145 -8.33 -1.28 -5.43
C ALA A 145 -9.71 -0.79 -5.92
N THR A 146 -10.75 -1.03 -5.12
CA THR A 146 -12.17 -0.80 -5.47
C THR A 146 -12.87 0.18 -4.53
N GLY A 147 -12.11 0.78 -3.61
CA GLY A 147 -12.61 1.84 -2.73
C GLY A 147 -13.17 3.04 -3.50
N ASP A 148 -13.94 3.88 -2.80
CA ASP A 148 -14.61 5.06 -3.35
C ASP A 148 -13.66 5.98 -4.12
N PHE A 149 -12.39 6.05 -3.70
CA PHE A 149 -11.34 6.81 -4.35
C PHE A 149 -10.98 6.30 -5.76
N PHE A 150 -11.10 4.98 -5.98
CA PHE A 150 -10.70 4.29 -7.20
C PHE A 150 -11.87 4.01 -8.15
N LYS A 151 -13.05 4.57 -7.90
CA LYS A 151 -14.22 4.34 -8.76
C LYS A 151 -14.09 5.02 -10.13
N ILE A 152 -14.68 4.41 -11.15
CA ILE A 152 -14.82 5.02 -12.48
C ILE A 152 -15.48 6.40 -12.35
N GLY A 153 -14.91 7.41 -13.00
CA GLY A 153 -15.37 8.79 -12.94
C GLY A 153 -14.71 9.62 -11.83
N GLN A 154 -13.93 9.01 -10.94
CA GLN A 154 -13.02 9.72 -10.06
C GLN A 154 -11.70 10.05 -10.78
N PRO A 155 -10.98 11.12 -10.36
CA PRO A 155 -9.70 11.50 -10.96
C PRO A 155 -8.60 10.42 -10.87
N SER A 156 -8.77 9.47 -9.94
CA SER A 156 -7.77 8.47 -9.58
C SER A 156 -8.17 7.04 -9.98
N TYR A 157 -8.97 6.90 -11.05
CA TYR A 157 -9.24 5.59 -11.64
C TYR A 157 -8.02 5.08 -12.42
N TYR A 158 -7.40 4.02 -11.93
CA TYR A 158 -6.19 3.41 -12.51
C TYR A 158 -6.40 1.96 -12.97
N GLY A 159 -7.63 1.52 -13.24
CA GLY A 159 -7.89 0.15 -13.70
C GLY A 159 -7.87 -0.92 -12.61
N GLU A 160 -7.97 -0.51 -11.34
CA GLU A 160 -8.13 -1.30 -10.10
C GLU A 160 -6.99 -2.27 -9.75
N THR A 161 -6.31 -2.86 -10.73
CA THR A 161 -5.26 -3.88 -10.55
C THR A 161 -3.86 -3.27 -10.53
N PRO A 162 -2.83 -3.94 -9.97
CA PRO A 162 -1.44 -3.52 -10.09
C PRO A 162 -1.01 -3.27 -11.54
N LEU A 163 -1.37 -4.15 -12.47
CA LEU A 163 -1.06 -3.97 -13.89
C LEU A 163 -1.77 -2.72 -14.47
N GLY A 164 -3.03 -2.51 -14.10
CA GLY A 164 -3.76 -1.28 -14.43
C GLY A 164 -3.05 -0.03 -13.94
N PHE A 165 -2.59 -0.02 -12.69
CA PHE A 165 -1.85 1.11 -12.10
C PHE A 165 -0.57 1.40 -12.86
N ALA A 166 0.23 0.37 -13.18
CA ALA A 166 1.46 0.54 -13.95
C ALA A 166 1.22 1.10 -15.35
N CYS A 167 0.17 0.63 -16.03
CA CYS A 167 -0.26 1.15 -17.33
C CYS A 167 -0.72 2.62 -17.25
N CYS A 168 -1.60 2.94 -16.30
CA CYS A 168 -2.16 4.30 -16.15
C CYS A 168 -1.12 5.33 -15.67
N THR A 169 -0.05 4.88 -15.01
CA THR A 169 1.07 5.73 -14.58
C THR A 169 2.22 5.77 -15.59
N ASN A 170 2.08 5.13 -16.76
CA ASN A 170 3.07 5.10 -17.85
C ASN A 170 4.44 4.54 -17.43
N GLN A 171 4.44 3.53 -16.55
CA GLN A 171 5.66 2.90 -16.02
C GLN A 171 5.93 1.56 -16.74
N TRP A 172 6.38 1.64 -17.99
CA TRP A 172 6.56 0.48 -18.86
C TRP A 172 7.54 -0.57 -18.31
N ASN A 173 8.60 -0.13 -17.63
CA ASN A 173 9.53 -1.05 -16.95
C ASN A 173 8.81 -1.89 -15.88
N ILE A 174 7.87 -1.29 -15.14
CA ILE A 174 7.06 -2.01 -14.14
C ILE A 174 6.04 -2.91 -14.83
N VAL A 175 5.43 -2.48 -15.93
CA VAL A 175 4.54 -3.33 -16.73
C VAL A 175 5.26 -4.62 -17.14
N GLU A 176 6.47 -4.51 -17.68
CA GLU A 176 7.29 -5.67 -18.05
C GLU A 176 7.56 -6.60 -16.87
N ILE A 177 7.92 -6.05 -15.70
CA ILE A 177 8.13 -6.82 -14.47
C ILE A 177 6.85 -7.57 -14.07
N LEU A 178 5.70 -6.90 -14.05
CA LEU A 178 4.43 -7.52 -13.68
C LEU A 178 4.06 -8.67 -14.63
N LEU A 179 4.20 -8.47 -15.94
CA LEU A 179 3.93 -9.51 -16.95
C LEU A 179 4.87 -10.70 -16.82
N LYS A 180 6.16 -10.45 -16.61
CA LYS A 180 7.18 -11.50 -16.35
C LYS A 180 6.79 -12.37 -15.15
N HIS A 181 6.14 -11.78 -14.15
CA HIS A 181 5.72 -12.47 -12.92
C HIS A 181 4.27 -12.99 -12.95
N GLY A 182 3.61 -13.00 -14.11
CA GLY A 182 2.31 -13.65 -14.31
C GLY A 182 1.10 -12.75 -14.08
N ALA A 183 1.25 -11.43 -14.12
CA ALA A 183 0.09 -10.53 -14.14
C ALA A 183 -0.78 -10.81 -15.37
N ASP A 184 -2.07 -11.04 -15.15
CA ASP A 184 -3.02 -11.30 -16.22
C ASP A 184 -3.37 -10.00 -16.97
N MET A 185 -3.15 -9.99 -18.28
CA MET A 185 -3.45 -8.87 -19.18
C MET A 185 -4.97 -8.65 -19.36
N ASP A 186 -5.79 -9.68 -19.13
CA ASP A 186 -7.23 -9.68 -19.43
C ASP A 186 -8.11 -9.27 -18.24
N VAL A 187 -7.54 -9.02 -17.06
CA VAL A 187 -8.33 -8.71 -15.85
C VAL A 187 -9.17 -7.45 -16.04
N VAL A 188 -8.68 -6.48 -16.82
CA VAL A 188 -9.37 -5.22 -17.12
C VAL A 188 -10.50 -5.40 -18.15
N SER A 189 -10.43 -6.42 -19.02
CA SER A 189 -11.39 -6.63 -20.12
C SER A 189 -12.63 -7.43 -19.66
N ARG A 190 -12.48 -8.40 -18.75
CA ARG A 190 -13.58 -9.30 -18.37
C ARG A 190 -14.72 -8.63 -17.59
N LYS A 191 -14.45 -7.58 -16.80
CA LYS A 191 -15.52 -6.81 -16.12
C LYS A 191 -16.39 -6.01 -17.10
N LYS A 192 -15.91 -5.72 -18.31
CA LYS A 192 -16.65 -4.94 -19.33
C LYS A 192 -17.42 -5.79 -20.34
N ILE A 193 -17.06 -7.06 -20.54
CA ILE A 193 -17.73 -7.93 -21.55
C ILE A 193 -19.03 -8.56 -21.01
N ARG A 194 -19.25 -8.56 -19.68
CA ARG A 194 -20.46 -9.17 -19.09
C ARG A 194 -21.72 -8.31 -19.06
N ASN A 195 -21.68 -7.05 -19.52
CA ASN A 195 -22.79 -6.10 -19.40
C ASN A 195 -23.22 -5.43 -20.74
N TYR A 196 -23.05 -6.12 -21.87
CA TYR A 196 -23.71 -5.73 -23.13
C TYR A 196 -24.36 -6.95 -23.79
#